data_AF-A0A1W2DVG7-F1
#
_entry.id   AF-A0A1W2DVG7-F1
#
_cell.length_a   1.000
_cell.length_b   1.000
_cell.length_c   1.000
_cell.angle_alpha   90.00
_cell.angle_beta   90.00
_cell.angle_gamma   90.00
#
_symmetry.space_group_name_H-M   'P 1'
#
loop_
_entity.id
_entity.type
_entity.pdbx_description
1 polymer ?
#
loop_
_entity_poly.entity_id
_entity_poly.type
_entity_poly.pdbx_seq_one_letter_code
_entity_poly.pdbx_strand_id
1 'polypeptide(L)'
;MKPIYIPILLLLIFFQGCGLNEREKNLKKLQQETAQKEQELLAWEQRLKLKEQELDHIKLSLDSAKKQIDSVGVHNPALIGKWTVKMTCTETTCEGSALGDTKTEQWEISYKENNVIVKAYAGPVLIRVYIGSYRNDVLKIVDEKPNSGALISATLNFTGAEKMEGSREIQQKDCKIVYALNARKLK
;
A
#
# COMPACT_ATOMS: atom_id res chain seq x y z
N MET A 1 52.19 71.88 -23.90
CA MET A 1 52.13 70.47 -23.45
C MET A 1 50.91 69.84 -24.08
N LYS A 2 51.10 68.76 -24.83
CA LYS A 2 50.26 68.37 -25.98
C LYS A 2 48.91 67.73 -25.58
N PRO A 3 47.79 68.08 -26.24
CA PRO A 3 46.45 67.59 -25.97
C PRO A 3 46.18 66.25 -26.70
N ILE A 4 47.04 65.25 -26.48
CA ILE A 4 46.99 63.94 -27.17
C ILE A 4 46.38 62.85 -26.28
N TYR A 5 46.21 63.09 -24.98
CA TYR A 5 45.68 62.11 -24.03
C TYR A 5 44.15 62.01 -23.99
N ILE A 6 43.43 63.01 -24.52
CA ILE A 6 41.97 63.05 -24.51
C ILE A 6 41.31 62.03 -25.47
N PRO A 7 41.76 61.85 -26.74
CA PRO A 7 41.13 60.88 -27.64
C PRO A 7 41.40 59.42 -27.25
N ILE A 8 42.52 59.15 -26.56
CA ILE A 8 42.86 57.79 -26.09
C ILE A 8 42.00 57.40 -24.88
N LEU A 9 41.73 58.35 -23.98
CA LEU A 9 40.85 58.13 -22.83
C LEU A 9 39.40 57.89 -23.26
N LEU A 10 38.92 58.58 -24.30
CA LEU A 10 37.57 58.37 -24.84
C LEU A 10 37.41 56.99 -25.49
N LEU A 11 38.44 56.47 -26.18
CA LEU A 11 38.40 55.16 -26.84
C LEU A 11 38.31 54.00 -25.83
N LEU A 12 38.93 54.14 -24.65
CA LEU A 12 38.90 53.14 -23.57
C LEU A 12 37.52 53.00 -22.90
N ILE A 13 36.67 54.02 -22.97
CA ILE A 13 35.32 54.00 -22.38
C ILE A 13 34.33 53.23 -23.27
N PHE A 14 34.53 53.24 -24.60
CA PHE A 14 33.65 52.52 -25.54
C PHE A 14 33.85 51.00 -25.57
N PHE A 15 34.98 50.47 -25.09
CA PHE A 15 35.24 49.03 -25.06
C PHE A 15 34.64 48.29 -23.85
N GLN A 16 34.04 48.99 -22.88
CA GLN A 16 33.51 48.36 -21.65
C GLN A 16 32.07 47.82 -21.80
N GLY A 17 31.41 48.04 -22.95
CA GLY A 17 30.03 47.59 -23.22
C GLY A 17 29.90 46.23 -23.93
N CYS A 18 31.00 45.67 -24.45
CA CYS A 18 30.98 44.44 -25.24
C CYS A 18 31.05 43.20 -24.33
N GLY A 19 29.90 42.73 -23.84
CA GLY A 19 29.83 41.55 -22.96
C GLY A 19 28.67 41.59 -21.96
N LEU A 20 27.98 42.73 -21.81
CA LEU A 20 26.81 42.87 -20.93
C LEU A 20 25.64 41.98 -21.37
N ASN A 21 25.38 41.91 -22.69
CA ASN A 21 24.26 41.16 -23.25
C ASN A 21 24.41 39.63 -23.06
N GLU A 22 25.64 39.13 -23.07
CA GLU A 22 25.94 37.70 -22.86
C GLU A 22 25.85 37.32 -21.37
N ARG A 23 26.28 38.22 -20.47
CA ARG A 23 26.08 38.09 -19.03
C ARG A 23 24.60 38.11 -18.65
N GLU A 24 23.79 39.00 -19.24
CA GLU A 24 22.34 39.04 -19.00
C GLU A 24 21.63 37.76 -19.47
N LYS A 25 22.02 37.22 -20.63
CA LYS A 25 21.48 35.94 -21.12
C LYS A 25 21.82 34.78 -20.19
N ASN A 26 23.07 34.71 -19.72
CA ASN A 26 23.49 33.68 -18.77
C ASN A 26 22.77 33.80 -17.43
N LEU A 27 22.57 35.03 -16.92
CA LEU A 27 21.82 35.26 -15.69
C LEU A 27 20.33 34.86 -15.83
N LYS A 28 19.70 35.19 -16.96
CA LYS A 28 18.31 34.78 -17.24
C LYS A 28 18.16 33.26 -17.33
N LYS A 29 19.11 32.58 -17.98
CA LYS A 29 19.12 31.12 -18.06
C LYS A 29 19.27 30.47 -16.68
N LEU A 30 20.20 30.98 -15.86
CA LEU A 30 20.41 30.50 -14.50
C LEU A 30 19.15 30.71 -13.63
N GLN A 31 18.50 31.87 -13.73
CA GLN A 31 17.23 32.14 -13.05
C GLN A 31 16.12 31.18 -13.46
N GLN A 32 15.98 30.89 -14.76
CA GLN A 32 14.99 29.93 -15.24
C GLN A 32 15.26 28.51 -14.76
N GLU A 33 16.52 28.06 -14.81
CA GLU A 33 16.91 26.74 -14.29
C GLU A 33 16.68 26.62 -12.77
N THR A 34 16.92 27.72 -12.03
CA THR A 34 16.71 27.75 -10.57
C THR A 34 15.23 27.70 -10.24
N ALA A 35 14.39 28.48 -10.94
CA ALA A 35 12.95 28.48 -10.76
C ALA A 35 12.30 27.12 -11.08
N GLN A 36 12.81 26.42 -12.10
CA GLN A 36 12.34 25.06 -12.43
C GLN A 36 12.69 24.06 -11.32
N LYS A 37 13.91 24.11 -10.78
CA LYS A 37 14.34 23.26 -9.68
C LYS A 37 13.55 23.54 -8.40
N GLU A 38 13.28 24.80 -8.09
CA GLU A 38 12.44 25.17 -6.94
C GLU A 38 11.03 24.59 -7.08
N GLN A 39 10.42 24.65 -8.27
CA GLN A 39 9.10 24.10 -8.51
C GLN A 39 9.08 22.57 -8.39
N GLU A 40 10.11 21.88 -8.88
CA GLU A 40 10.25 20.43 -8.75
C GLU A 40 10.43 20.01 -7.29
N LEU A 41 11.26 20.74 -6.52
CA LEU A 41 11.46 20.48 -5.09
C LEU A 41 10.17 20.66 -4.30
N LEU A 42 9.38 21.69 -4.57
CA LEU A 42 8.08 21.91 -3.92
C LEU A 42 7.10 20.76 -4.20
N ALA A 43 7.05 20.27 -5.45
CA ALA A 43 6.22 19.12 -5.78
C ALA A 43 6.69 17.84 -5.08
N TRP A 44 8.01 17.67 -4.92
CA TRP A 44 8.60 16.54 -4.22
C TRP A 44 8.33 16.58 -2.72
N GLU A 45 8.43 17.75 -2.09
CA GLU A 45 8.13 17.98 -0.68
C GLU A 45 6.66 17.68 -0.37
N GLN A 46 5.73 18.12 -1.23
CA GLN A 46 4.30 17.79 -1.09
C GLN A 46 4.05 16.28 -1.17
N ARG A 47 4.71 15.58 -2.11
CA ARG A 47 4.61 14.12 -2.22
C ARG A 47 5.16 13.41 -0.99
N LEU A 48 6.28 13.86 -0.46
CA LEU A 48 6.84 13.30 0.77
C LEU A 48 5.90 13.48 1.95
N LYS A 49 5.33 14.68 2.11
CA LYS A 49 4.40 14.98 3.21
C LYS A 49 3.17 14.08 3.17
N LEU A 50 2.62 13.82 1.98
CA LEU A 50 1.51 12.86 1.82
C LEU A 50 1.92 11.43 2.19
N LYS A 51 3.12 10.98 1.78
CA LYS A 51 3.62 9.66 2.14
C LYS A 51 3.93 9.53 3.63
N GLU A 52 4.44 10.58 4.25
CA GLU A 52 4.72 10.60 5.69
C GLU A 52 3.41 10.53 6.49
N GLN A 53 2.38 11.28 6.07
CA GLN A 53 1.03 11.17 6.65
C GLN A 53 0.42 9.78 6.48
N GLU A 54 0.59 9.15 5.31
CA GLU A 54 0.13 7.79 5.06
C GLU A 54 0.87 6.77 5.95
N LEU A 55 2.20 6.89 6.06
CA LEU A 55 3.01 6.05 6.93
C LEU A 55 2.65 6.24 8.41
N ASP A 56 2.39 7.46 8.85
CA ASP A 56 1.98 7.73 10.23
C ASP A 56 0.58 7.20 10.51
N HIS A 57 -0.35 7.29 9.55
CA HIS A 57 -1.66 6.65 9.65
C HIS A 57 -1.53 5.12 9.76
N ILE A 58 -0.66 4.51 8.94
CA ILE A 58 -0.36 3.08 9.01
C ILE A 58 0.25 2.72 10.37
N LYS A 59 1.23 3.48 10.87
CA LYS A 59 1.85 3.26 12.19
C LYS A 59 0.83 3.39 13.32
N LEU A 60 -0.01 4.42 13.30
CA LEU A 60 -1.06 4.61 14.30
C LEU A 60 -2.09 3.47 14.27
N SER A 61 -2.43 2.95 13.09
CA SER A 61 -3.30 1.78 12.97
C SER A 61 -2.63 0.51 13.50
N LEU A 62 -1.33 0.32 13.24
CA LEU A 62 -0.53 -0.78 13.77
C LEU A 62 -0.35 -0.69 15.29
N ASP A 63 -0.08 0.48 15.84
CA ASP A 63 0.07 0.70 17.28
C ASP A 63 -1.26 0.60 18.02
N SER A 64 -2.36 1.04 17.40
CA SER A 64 -3.71 0.81 17.91
C SER A 64 -4.04 -0.69 17.92
N ALA A 65 -3.64 -1.41 16.86
CA ALA A 65 -3.75 -2.86 16.82
C ALA A 65 -2.85 -3.52 17.89
N LYS A 66 -1.65 -2.98 18.16
CA LYS A 66 -0.67 -3.50 19.12
C LYS A 66 -1.06 -3.25 20.57
N LYS A 67 -1.60 -2.07 20.92
CA LYS A 67 -2.17 -1.80 22.25
C LYS A 67 -3.38 -2.68 22.56
N GLN A 68 -4.08 -3.15 21.53
CA GLN A 68 -5.13 -4.16 21.71
C GLN A 68 -4.55 -5.54 22.09
N ILE A 69 -3.26 -5.83 21.89
CA ILE A 69 -2.60 -7.13 22.17
C ILE A 69 -2.27 -7.34 23.65
N ASP A 70 -2.28 -6.30 24.48
CA ASP A 70 -2.06 -6.41 25.94
C ASP A 70 -3.25 -7.00 26.72
N SER A 71 -4.38 -7.28 26.04
CA SER A 71 -5.42 -8.14 26.58
C SER A 71 -5.05 -9.60 26.30
N VAL A 72 -4.67 -10.33 27.35
CA VAL A 72 -4.51 -11.79 27.43
C VAL A 72 -5.18 -12.49 26.24
N GLY A 73 -4.37 -13.07 25.34
CA GLY A 73 -4.85 -13.73 24.12
C GLY A 73 -5.84 -14.85 24.48
N VAL A 74 -7.14 -14.56 24.39
CA VAL A 74 -8.19 -15.56 24.52
C VAL A 74 -8.14 -16.42 23.26
N HIS A 75 -7.35 -17.49 23.30
CA HIS A 75 -7.37 -18.51 22.27
C HIS A 75 -8.73 -19.19 22.29
N ASN A 76 -9.49 -19.10 21.20
CA ASN A 76 -10.73 -19.85 21.08
C ASN A 76 -10.41 -21.24 20.52
N PRO A 77 -10.47 -22.31 21.34
CA PRO A 77 -10.18 -23.67 20.86
C PRO A 77 -11.16 -24.13 19.78
N ALA A 78 -12.37 -23.56 19.71
CA ALA A 78 -13.34 -23.87 18.67
C ALA A 78 -12.89 -23.40 17.28
N LEU A 79 -12.00 -22.41 17.19
CA LEU A 79 -11.44 -21.93 15.92
C LEU A 79 -10.48 -22.95 15.29
N ILE A 80 -9.70 -23.66 16.13
CA ILE A 80 -8.63 -24.55 15.68
C ILE A 80 -9.21 -25.76 14.95
N GLY A 81 -8.56 -26.14 13.84
CA GLY A 81 -8.88 -27.35 13.09
C GLY A 81 -9.07 -27.10 11.60
N LYS A 82 -9.68 -28.08 10.93
CA LYS A 82 -9.93 -28.03 9.48
C LYS A 82 -11.33 -27.49 9.21
N TRP A 83 -11.43 -26.65 8.18
CA TRP A 83 -12.66 -25.99 7.75
C TRP A 83 -12.81 -26.14 6.25
N THR A 84 -14.02 -26.44 5.79
CA THR A 84 -14.38 -26.34 4.37
C THR A 84 -14.96 -24.97 4.12
N VAL A 85 -14.33 -24.20 3.24
CA VAL A 85 -14.72 -22.83 2.89
C VAL A 85 -15.26 -22.82 1.47
N LYS A 86 -16.58 -22.60 1.36
CA LYS A 86 -17.23 -22.33 0.08
C LYS A 86 -17.24 -20.82 -0.16
N MET A 87 -16.77 -20.42 -1.32
CA MET A 87 -16.65 -19.03 -1.76
C MET A 87 -17.58 -18.81 -2.95
N THR A 88 -18.32 -17.71 -2.96
CA THR A 88 -19.19 -17.32 -4.07
C THR A 88 -18.84 -15.88 -4.46
N CYS A 89 -18.50 -15.63 -5.72
CA CYS A 89 -18.17 -14.29 -6.20
C CYS A 89 -19.42 -13.41 -6.19
N THR A 90 -19.40 -12.32 -5.42
CA THR A 90 -20.52 -11.38 -5.28
C THR A 90 -20.27 -10.04 -5.96
N GLU A 91 -19.00 -9.70 -6.19
CA GLU A 91 -18.58 -8.48 -6.87
C GLU A 91 -17.29 -8.77 -7.64
N THR A 92 -17.20 -8.34 -8.89
CA THR A 92 -15.96 -8.45 -9.66
C THR A 92 -15.90 -7.36 -10.72
N THR A 93 -14.73 -6.75 -10.87
CA THR A 93 -14.35 -5.92 -12.02
C THR A 93 -13.18 -6.51 -12.81
N CYS A 94 -12.67 -7.67 -12.39
CA CYS A 94 -11.56 -8.34 -13.05
C CYS A 94 -12.03 -9.21 -14.22
N GLU A 95 -11.31 -9.15 -15.35
CA GLU A 95 -11.52 -10.09 -16.44
C GLU A 95 -11.22 -11.54 -16.00
N GLY A 96 -12.03 -12.49 -16.48
CA GLY A 96 -11.88 -13.90 -16.13
C GLY A 96 -12.49 -14.33 -14.79
N SER A 97 -13.23 -13.45 -14.11
CA SER A 97 -14.09 -13.82 -12.96
C SER A 97 -15.52 -13.35 -13.22
N ALA A 98 -16.50 -14.20 -12.91
CA ALA A 98 -17.92 -13.91 -13.11
C ALA A 98 -18.68 -13.90 -11.79
N LEU A 99 -19.72 -13.07 -11.74
CA LEU A 99 -20.67 -13.06 -10.61
C LEU A 99 -21.33 -14.44 -10.49
N GLY A 100 -21.36 -14.97 -9.27
CA GLY A 100 -21.87 -16.30 -8.98
C GLY A 100 -20.84 -17.43 -9.08
N ASP A 101 -19.61 -17.16 -9.53
CA ASP A 101 -18.55 -18.17 -9.55
C ASP A 101 -18.31 -18.75 -8.16
N THR A 102 -18.33 -20.09 -8.06
CA THR A 102 -18.09 -20.78 -6.80
C THR A 102 -16.76 -21.49 -6.76
N LYS A 103 -16.06 -21.38 -5.63
CA LYS A 103 -14.81 -22.10 -5.36
C LYS A 103 -14.87 -22.70 -3.97
N THR A 104 -14.24 -23.85 -3.78
CA THR A 104 -14.16 -24.50 -2.47
C THR A 104 -12.71 -24.72 -2.10
N GLU A 105 -12.34 -24.28 -0.90
CA GLU A 105 -11.01 -24.46 -0.31
C GLU A 105 -11.14 -25.20 1.02
N GLN A 106 -10.07 -25.87 1.44
CA GLN A 106 -9.94 -26.39 2.79
C GLN A 106 -8.96 -25.53 3.57
N TRP A 107 -9.39 -25.00 4.71
CA TRP A 107 -8.56 -24.15 5.57
C TRP A 107 -8.18 -24.92 6.83
N GLU A 108 -6.91 -24.95 7.16
CA GLU A 108 -6.40 -25.47 8.43
C GLU A 108 -5.97 -24.30 9.30
N ILE A 109 -6.67 -24.10 10.41
CA ILE A 109 -6.49 -22.96 11.31
C ILE A 109 -5.77 -23.41 12.56
N SER A 110 -4.71 -22.69 12.92
CA SER A 110 -3.94 -22.88 14.15
C SER A 110 -3.54 -21.55 14.77
N TYR A 111 -3.16 -21.58 16.05
CA TYR A 111 -2.53 -20.44 16.72
C TYR A 111 -1.01 -20.63 16.73
N LYS A 112 -0.30 -19.54 16.45
CA LYS A 112 1.14 -19.42 16.68
C LYS A 112 1.37 -18.18 17.53
N GLU A 113 1.70 -18.39 18.81
CA GLU A 113 1.72 -17.32 19.81
C GLU A 113 0.35 -16.61 19.81
N ASN A 114 0.32 -15.28 19.69
CA ASN A 114 -0.93 -14.51 19.67
C ASN A 114 -1.56 -14.35 18.27
N ASN A 115 -0.98 -14.98 17.23
CA ASN A 115 -1.45 -14.85 15.86
C ASN A 115 -2.20 -16.10 15.41
N VAL A 116 -3.22 -15.90 14.58
CA VAL A 116 -3.90 -16.98 13.86
C VAL A 116 -3.17 -17.22 12.55
N ILE A 117 -2.84 -18.48 12.29
CA ILE A 117 -2.28 -18.95 11.02
C ILE A 117 -3.35 -19.78 10.32
N VAL A 118 -3.62 -19.47 9.05
CA VAL A 118 -4.58 -20.22 8.24
C VAL A 118 -3.89 -20.73 6.98
N LYS A 119 -3.79 -22.05 6.84
CA LYS A 119 -3.29 -22.68 5.61
C LYS A 119 -4.45 -23.05 4.71
N ALA A 120 -4.52 -22.48 3.52
CA ALA A 120 -5.57 -22.74 2.55
C ALA A 120 -5.10 -23.71 1.47
N TYR A 121 -5.90 -24.74 1.23
CA TYR A 121 -5.63 -25.84 0.31
C TYR A 121 -6.69 -25.91 -0.78
N ALA A 122 -6.26 -26.16 -2.01
CA ALA A 122 -7.11 -26.60 -3.12
C ALA A 122 -6.82 -28.07 -3.39
N GLY A 123 -7.69 -28.95 -2.90
CA GLY A 123 -7.40 -30.40 -2.86
C GLY A 123 -6.15 -30.67 -2.00
N PRO A 124 -5.14 -31.40 -2.50
CA PRO A 124 -3.92 -31.69 -1.74
C PRO A 124 -2.87 -30.56 -1.77
N VAL A 125 -3.08 -29.51 -2.57
CA VAL A 125 -2.08 -28.47 -2.81
C VAL A 125 -2.29 -27.28 -1.88
N LEU A 126 -1.25 -26.91 -1.13
CA LEU A 126 -1.23 -25.66 -0.35
C LEU A 126 -1.13 -24.48 -1.31
N ILE A 127 -2.18 -23.65 -1.36
CA ILE A 127 -2.27 -22.51 -2.29
C ILE A 127 -1.99 -21.18 -1.61
N ARG A 128 -2.18 -21.07 -0.29
CA ARG A 128 -1.94 -19.83 0.46
C ARG A 128 -1.75 -20.06 1.95
N VAL A 129 -1.02 -19.17 2.58
CA VAL A 129 -0.93 -19.05 4.04
C VAL A 129 -1.38 -17.65 4.41
N TYR A 130 -2.33 -17.55 5.33
CA TYR A 130 -2.76 -16.29 5.90
C TYR A 130 -2.26 -16.15 7.34
N ILE A 131 -2.05 -14.91 7.73
CA ILE A 131 -1.74 -14.50 9.11
C ILE A 131 -2.79 -13.49 9.57
N GLY A 132 -3.13 -13.50 10.84
CA GLY A 132 -4.12 -12.58 11.36
C GLY A 132 -4.44 -12.72 12.83
N SER A 133 -5.60 -12.23 13.21
CA SER A 133 -6.08 -12.26 14.59
C SER A 133 -7.54 -12.64 14.66
N TYR A 134 -7.92 -13.19 15.82
CA TYR A 134 -9.31 -13.52 16.13
C TYR A 134 -9.71 -12.80 17.41
N ARG A 135 -10.75 -11.96 17.33
CA ARG A 135 -11.25 -11.14 18.43
C ARG A 135 -12.74 -10.88 18.27
N ASN A 136 -13.49 -10.93 19.36
CA ASN A 136 -14.94 -10.66 19.39
C ASN A 136 -15.70 -11.47 18.33
N ASP A 137 -15.42 -12.77 18.22
CA ASP A 137 -16.01 -13.67 17.22
C ASP A 137 -15.70 -13.35 15.75
N VAL A 138 -14.77 -12.43 15.50
CA VAL A 138 -14.32 -12.05 14.16
C VAL A 138 -12.89 -12.54 13.92
N LEU A 139 -12.72 -13.37 12.91
CA LEU A 139 -11.44 -13.75 12.33
C LEU A 139 -11.08 -12.76 11.22
N LYS A 140 -9.97 -12.04 11.38
CA LYS A 140 -9.41 -11.17 10.34
C LYS A 140 -8.05 -11.68 9.93
N ILE A 141 -7.89 -11.99 8.64
CA ILE A 141 -6.68 -12.59 8.10
C ILE A 141 -6.24 -11.89 6.81
N VAL A 142 -4.93 -11.82 6.60
CA VAL A 142 -4.27 -11.26 5.42
C VAL A 142 -3.25 -12.25 4.90
N ASP A 143 -3.00 -12.22 3.60
CA ASP A 143 -1.99 -13.08 2.96
C ASP A 143 -0.60 -12.85 3.59
N GLU A 144 0.09 -13.93 3.99
CA GLU A 144 1.42 -13.84 4.60
C GLU A 144 2.46 -13.32 3.61
N LYS A 145 2.31 -13.71 2.34
CA LYS A 145 3.22 -13.34 1.25
C LYS A 145 2.41 -12.69 0.13
N PRO A 146 1.96 -11.44 0.32
CA PRO A 146 1.22 -10.74 -0.70
C PRO A 146 2.10 -10.61 -1.95
N ASN A 147 1.62 -11.12 -3.09
CA ASN A 147 2.28 -10.87 -4.36
C ASN A 147 2.22 -9.37 -4.65
N SER A 148 3.26 -8.82 -5.28
CA SER A 148 3.38 -7.38 -5.59
C SER A 148 2.24 -6.79 -6.44
N GLY A 149 1.36 -7.63 -7.00
CA GLY A 149 0.20 -7.23 -7.79
C GLY A 149 -1.17 -7.44 -7.14
N ALA A 150 -1.27 -8.07 -5.96
CA ALA A 150 -2.56 -8.37 -5.34
C ALA A 150 -2.50 -8.43 -3.80
N LEU A 151 -3.35 -7.64 -3.15
CA LEU A 151 -3.63 -7.74 -1.72
C LEU A 151 -4.83 -8.66 -1.53
N ILE A 152 -4.69 -9.68 -0.69
CA ILE A 152 -5.77 -10.62 -0.38
C ILE A 152 -6.00 -10.64 1.13
N SER A 153 -7.24 -10.39 1.50
CA SER A 153 -7.68 -10.40 2.90
C SER A 153 -9.02 -11.13 3.03
N ALA A 154 -9.30 -11.63 4.22
CA ALA A 154 -10.59 -12.20 4.54
C ALA A 154 -11.02 -11.83 5.96
N THR A 155 -12.31 -11.61 6.13
CA THR A 155 -12.96 -11.37 7.42
C THR A 155 -14.10 -12.36 7.56
N LEU A 156 -14.11 -13.15 8.63
CA LEU A 156 -15.18 -14.10 8.92
C LEU A 156 -15.68 -13.90 10.35
N ASN A 157 -16.98 -14.02 10.52
CA ASN A 157 -17.64 -13.98 11.82
C ASN A 157 -18.13 -15.37 12.19
N PHE A 158 -17.98 -15.76 13.46
CA PHE A 158 -18.62 -16.96 13.98
C PHE A 158 -20.13 -16.73 14.06
N THR A 159 -20.88 -17.54 13.32
CA THR A 159 -22.36 -17.58 13.39
C THR A 159 -22.86 -18.78 14.18
N GLY A 160 -21.95 -19.67 14.59
CA GLY A 160 -22.18 -20.80 15.49
C GLY A 160 -20.88 -21.56 15.76
N ALA A 161 -20.91 -22.57 16.64
CA ALA A 161 -19.69 -23.30 17.06
C ALA A 161 -18.91 -23.96 15.91
N GLU A 162 -19.59 -24.32 14.81
CA GLU A 162 -19.01 -25.03 13.65
C GLU A 162 -19.21 -24.27 12.33
N LYS A 163 -19.61 -22.99 12.38
CA LYS A 163 -19.93 -22.19 11.20
C LYS A 163 -19.35 -20.80 11.29
N MET A 164 -18.73 -20.36 10.19
CA MET A 164 -18.34 -18.96 10.02
C MET A 164 -18.82 -18.43 8.67
N GLU A 165 -19.16 -17.15 8.64
CA GLU A 165 -19.59 -16.45 7.44
C GLU A 165 -18.88 -15.11 7.32
N GLY A 166 -18.62 -14.67 6.09
CA GLY A 166 -17.98 -13.38 5.89
C GLY A 166 -17.57 -13.16 4.45
N SER A 167 -16.45 -12.47 4.23
CA SER A 167 -16.00 -12.11 2.90
C SER A 167 -14.49 -12.26 2.75
N ARG A 168 -14.08 -12.52 1.50
CA ARG A 168 -12.69 -12.41 1.02
C ARG A 168 -12.63 -11.35 -0.05
N GLU A 169 -11.65 -10.47 0.07
CA GLU A 169 -11.38 -9.42 -0.90
C GLU A 169 -10.04 -9.69 -1.58
N ILE A 170 -10.01 -9.53 -2.90
CA ILE A 170 -8.82 -9.56 -3.72
C ILE A 170 -8.74 -8.19 -4.39
N GLN A 171 -7.80 -7.37 -3.95
CA GLN A 171 -7.54 -6.05 -4.50
C GLN A 171 -6.29 -6.10 -5.36
N GLN A 172 -6.42 -5.84 -6.65
CA GLN A 172 -5.32 -5.66 -7.59
C GLN A 172 -5.21 -4.18 -7.97
N LYS A 173 -4.20 -3.80 -8.77
CA LYS A 173 -4.01 -2.40 -9.20
C LYS A 173 -5.24 -1.82 -9.89
N ASP A 174 -5.82 -2.59 -10.81
CA ASP A 174 -6.87 -2.08 -11.71
C ASP A 174 -8.21 -2.81 -11.55
N CYS A 175 -8.31 -3.79 -10.66
CA CYS A 175 -9.52 -4.57 -10.49
C CYS A 175 -9.68 -5.12 -9.07
N LYS A 176 -10.93 -5.45 -8.71
CA LYS A 176 -11.33 -5.94 -7.40
C LYS A 176 -12.25 -7.15 -7.56
N ILE A 177 -12.10 -8.12 -6.65
CA ILE A 177 -13.03 -9.26 -6.52
C ILE A 177 -13.42 -9.41 -5.07
N VAL A 178 -14.72 -9.58 -4.81
CA VAL A 178 -15.26 -9.89 -3.50
C VAL A 178 -15.97 -11.24 -3.55
N TYR A 179 -15.59 -12.12 -2.65
CA TYR A 179 -16.25 -13.40 -2.43
C TYR A 179 -17.00 -13.38 -1.11
N ALA A 180 -18.25 -13.84 -1.09
CA ALA A 180 -18.93 -14.26 0.11
C ALA A 180 -18.40 -15.64 0.53
N LEU A 181 -18.02 -15.78 1.80
CA LEU A 181 -17.48 -17.00 2.39
C LEU A 181 -18.51 -17.67 3.29
N ASN A 182 -18.68 -18.98 3.12
CA ASN A 182 -19.37 -19.84 4.07
C ASN A 182 -18.41 -20.96 4.48
N ALA A 183 -17.95 -20.95 5.73
CA ALA A 183 -17.04 -21.92 6.28
C ALA A 183 -17.76 -22.86 7.24
N ARG A 184 -17.48 -24.16 7.11
CA ARG A 184 -17.99 -25.19 8.02
C ARG A 184 -16.85 -26.02 8.58
N LYS A 185 -16.89 -26.29 9.88
CA LYS A 185 -15.86 -27.09 10.53
C LYS A 185 -15.96 -28.54 10.05
N LEU A 186 -14.83 -29.12 9.69
CA LEU A 186 -14.71 -30.55 9.41
C LEU A 186 -14.57 -31.28 10.75
N LYS A 187 -15.39 -32.33 10.90
CA LYS A 187 -15.36 -33.21 12.08
C LYS A 187 -14.14 -34.14 12.03
#